data_AF-A0A1F8PM22-F1
#
_entry.id   AF-A0A1F8PM22-F1
#
_cell.length_a   1.000
_cell.length_b   1.000
_cell.length_c   1.000
_cell.angle_alpha   90.00
_cell.angle_beta   90.00
_cell.angle_gamma   90.00
#
_symmetry.space_group_name_H-M   'P 1'
#
loop_
_entity.id
_entity.type
_entity.pdbx_description
1 polymer ?
#
loop_
_entity_poly.entity_id
_entity_poly.type
_entity_poly.pdbx_seq_one_letter_code
_entity_poly.pdbx_strand_id
1 'polypeptide(L)'
;MAGKSKTTRKSKPRAKVKIKPAGLMGTAVNARRNGRRSEKANQFAYMKPPGSEHAFMVGDTVEVYCDHEKNNDRIRGWIKGIVVQMDSKMIAVQFRSNVFLTDGWMVPDRILWYPVHSEHLRQTASKKVLRKTIPEY
;
A
#
# COMPACT_ATOMS: atom_id res chain seq x y z
N MET A 1 -58.61 18.40 -20.61
CA MET A 1 -58.90 19.04 -19.31
C MET A 1 -59.08 17.97 -18.24
N ALA A 2 -58.56 18.24 -17.04
CA ALA A 2 -58.40 17.33 -15.92
C ALA A 2 -59.66 17.18 -15.04
N GLY A 3 -59.69 16.13 -14.21
CA GLY A 3 -60.55 16.02 -13.01
C GLY A 3 -60.67 14.57 -12.52
N LYS A 4 -59.81 14.11 -11.58
CA LYS A 4 -60.09 13.92 -10.12
C LYS A 4 -61.33 13.05 -9.86
N SER A 5 -61.28 11.93 -9.11
CA SER A 5 -61.21 11.95 -7.63
C SER A 5 -61.17 10.52 -7.03
N LYS A 6 -60.52 10.39 -5.86
CA LYS A 6 -60.38 9.22 -4.96
C LYS A 6 -61.73 8.77 -4.34
N THR A 7 -61.83 7.53 -3.83
CA THR A 7 -62.39 7.16 -2.49
C THR A 7 -62.38 5.62 -2.20
N THR A 8 -61.59 5.22 -1.20
CA THR A 8 -61.79 4.31 -0.02
C THR A 8 -62.74 3.07 -0.08
N ARG A 9 -62.60 1.91 0.62
CA ARG A 9 -62.26 1.58 2.04
C ARG A 9 -62.30 0.03 2.28
N LYS A 10 -61.53 -0.46 3.28
CA LYS A 10 -61.77 -1.57 4.28
C LYS A 10 -61.78 -3.10 3.96
N SER A 11 -60.70 -3.78 4.42
CA SER A 11 -60.52 -4.98 5.28
C SER A 11 -61.52 -6.16 5.50
N LYS A 12 -60.96 -7.41 5.35
CA LYS A 12 -61.13 -8.73 6.08
C LYS A 12 -62.49 -9.50 5.97
N PRO A 13 -62.60 -10.86 6.19
CA PRO A 13 -61.73 -11.80 6.91
C PRO A 13 -61.52 -13.24 6.29
N ARG A 14 -60.80 -14.04 7.10
CA ARG A 14 -60.33 -15.44 7.12
C ARG A 14 -61.37 -16.58 6.93
N ALA A 15 -61.00 -17.63 6.19
CA ALA A 15 -61.45 -19.04 6.37
C ALA A 15 -60.33 -19.96 5.83
N LYS A 16 -59.48 -20.63 6.61
CA LYS A 16 -59.66 -21.77 7.52
C LYS A 16 -60.17 -23.03 6.82
N VAL A 17 -59.26 -23.85 6.30
CA VAL A 17 -59.48 -25.30 6.25
C VAL A 17 -58.23 -26.01 6.74
N LYS A 18 -58.38 -26.58 7.94
CA LYS A 18 -57.44 -27.46 8.61
C LYS A 18 -58.02 -28.85 8.44
N ILE A 19 -57.33 -29.75 7.76
CA ILE A 19 -57.60 -31.18 7.84
C ILE A 19 -56.24 -31.85 7.94
N LYS A 20 -55.96 -32.40 9.13
CA LYS A 20 -54.83 -33.31 9.39
C LYS A 20 -55.26 -34.71 8.95
N PRO A 21 -54.31 -35.56 8.56
CA PRO A 21 -53.94 -36.67 9.45
C PRO A 21 -52.40 -36.81 9.52
N ALA A 22 -51.77 -36.96 10.69
CA ALA A 22 -51.57 -38.22 11.42
C ALA A 22 -51.11 -39.33 10.44
N GLY A 23 -49.87 -39.78 10.36
CA GLY A 23 -48.72 -39.79 11.27
C GLY A 23 -48.15 -41.20 11.19
N LEU A 24 -46.83 -41.37 10.99
CA LEU A 24 -46.01 -42.50 11.45
C LEU A 24 -44.55 -42.28 11.03
N MET A 25 -43.65 -42.65 11.94
CA MET A 25 -42.23 -42.30 11.96
C MET A 25 -41.41 -42.94 10.84
N GLY A 26 -40.47 -42.16 10.30
CA GLY A 26 -39.38 -42.63 9.44
C GLY A 26 -38.17 -41.72 9.67
N THR A 27 -37.21 -42.25 10.41
CA THR A 27 -35.97 -41.62 10.87
C THR A 27 -34.99 -41.30 9.74
N ALA A 28 -34.39 -40.12 9.85
CA ALA A 28 -33.01 -39.76 9.50
C ALA A 28 -32.43 -40.27 8.17
N VAL A 29 -32.37 -39.38 7.17
CA VAL A 29 -31.32 -39.40 6.14
C VAL A 29 -30.77 -37.98 5.88
N ASN A 30 -29.61 -37.72 6.50
CA ASN A 30 -28.46 -37.04 5.91
C ASN A 30 -28.64 -35.62 5.30
N ALA A 31 -28.87 -34.62 6.15
CA ALA A 31 -28.51 -33.24 5.82
C ALA A 31 -27.02 -33.02 6.12
N ARG A 32 -26.23 -33.04 5.05
CA ARG A 32 -24.77 -32.90 5.04
C ARG A 32 -24.34 -31.61 5.75
N ARG A 33 -23.56 -31.78 6.82
CA ARG A 33 -22.71 -30.74 7.41
C ARG A 33 -21.68 -30.26 6.38
N ASN A 34 -21.45 -28.95 6.36
CA ASN A 34 -20.13 -28.30 6.26
C ASN A 34 -20.41 -26.79 6.32
N GLY A 35 -20.28 -26.14 7.47
CA GLY A 35 -18.99 -25.91 8.11
C GLY A 35 -18.62 -24.46 7.81
N ARG A 36 -18.99 -23.53 8.71
CA ARG A 36 -18.45 -22.17 8.69
C ARG A 36 -16.94 -22.30 8.59
N ARG A 37 -16.35 -21.87 7.48
CA ARG A 37 -14.91 -21.75 7.37
C ARG A 37 -14.50 -20.75 8.45
N SER A 38 -14.06 -21.28 9.58
CA SER A 38 -13.08 -20.63 10.42
C SER A 38 -11.99 -20.20 9.46
N GLU A 39 -11.93 -18.90 9.17
CA GLU A 39 -10.68 -18.27 8.80
C GLU A 39 -9.76 -18.62 9.96
N LYS A 40 -8.99 -19.70 9.77
CA LYS A 40 -7.85 -20.00 10.62
C LYS A 40 -6.96 -18.76 10.49
N ALA A 41 -7.08 -17.85 11.44
CA ALA A 41 -6.05 -16.86 11.69
C ALA A 41 -4.75 -17.66 11.70
N ASN A 42 -3.90 -17.41 10.71
CA ASN A 42 -2.69 -18.16 10.47
C ASN A 42 -1.88 -18.10 11.78
N GLN A 43 -1.89 -19.20 12.54
CA GLN A 43 -1.44 -19.25 13.94
C GLN A 43 0.07 -19.01 14.08
N PHE A 44 0.75 -18.85 12.95
CA PHE A 44 2.12 -18.42 12.85
C PHE A 44 2.13 -17.05 12.14
N ALA A 45 2.06 -16.00 12.95
CA ALA A 45 2.49 -14.68 12.51
C ALA A 45 4.02 -14.75 12.34
N TYR A 46 4.49 -15.16 11.17
CA TYR A 46 5.90 -15.07 10.83
C TYR A 46 6.29 -13.59 10.86
N MET A 47 7.26 -13.23 11.70
CA MET A 47 7.94 -11.95 11.56
C MET A 47 8.40 -11.85 10.12
N LYS A 48 8.13 -10.71 9.46
CA LYS A 48 8.71 -10.47 8.14
C LYS A 48 10.22 -10.70 8.30
N PRO A 49 10.86 -11.49 7.40
CA PRO A 49 12.30 -11.61 7.43
C PRO A 49 12.90 -10.21 7.50
N PRO A 50 13.94 -9.98 8.31
CA PRO A 50 14.56 -8.67 8.42
C PRO A 50 14.82 -8.21 6.99
N GLY A 51 14.14 -7.13 6.59
CA GLY A 51 14.16 -6.67 5.21
C GLY A 51 15.61 -6.49 4.82
N SER A 52 15.97 -6.89 3.60
CA SER A 52 17.30 -6.64 3.05
C SER A 52 17.69 -5.21 3.40
N GLU A 53 18.72 -5.06 4.24
CA GLU A 53 19.32 -3.76 4.50
C GLU A 53 19.47 -3.10 3.13
N HIS A 54 18.89 -1.91 2.99
CA HIS A 54 18.90 -1.16 1.75
C HIS A 54 20.36 -0.86 1.41
N ALA A 55 21.02 -1.79 0.72
CA ALA A 55 22.40 -1.68 0.31
C ALA A 55 22.42 -0.68 -0.84
N PHE A 56 22.60 0.59 -0.50
CA PHE A 56 22.90 1.62 -1.48
C PHE A 56 24.26 1.29 -2.10
N MET A 57 24.42 1.56 -3.39
CA MET A 57 25.69 1.49 -4.08
C MET A 57 26.03 2.85 -4.68
N VAL A 58 27.32 3.14 -4.84
CA VAL A 58 27.76 4.33 -5.57
C VAL A 58 27.23 4.26 -7.00
N GLY A 59 26.59 5.34 -7.45
CA GLY A 59 25.90 5.43 -8.74
C GLY A 59 24.39 5.17 -8.66
N ASP A 60 23.86 4.71 -7.53
CA ASP A 60 22.42 4.49 -7.38
C ASP A 60 21.65 5.81 -7.35
N THR A 61 20.45 5.78 -7.94
CA THR A 61 19.51 6.90 -7.87
C THR A 61 18.63 6.76 -6.63
N VAL A 62 18.65 7.79 -5.80
CA VAL A 62 17.92 7.85 -4.53
C VAL A 62 17.05 9.09 -4.49
N GLU A 63 15.96 9.02 -3.74
CA GLU A 63 15.12 10.17 -3.43
C GLU A 63 15.41 10.62 -2.00
N VAL A 64 15.70 11.91 -1.85
CA VAL A 64 16.07 12.51 -0.58
C VAL A 64 15.11 13.63 -0.23
N TYR A 65 14.72 13.70 1.04
CA TYR A 65 13.89 14.77 1.56
C TYR A 65 14.74 15.94 2.06
N CYS A 66 14.78 17.03 1.29
CA CYS A 66 15.55 18.23 1.62
C CYS A 66 14.96 19.52 1.03
N ASP A 67 15.46 20.65 1.50
CA ASP A 67 15.19 21.96 0.90
C ASP A 67 15.97 22.06 -0.40
N HIS A 68 15.25 22.31 -1.49
CA HIS A 68 15.82 22.40 -2.82
C HIS A 68 15.09 23.44 -3.66
N GLU A 69 15.75 23.86 -4.73
CA GLU A 69 15.17 24.75 -5.71
C GLU A 69 14.36 23.95 -6.73
N LYS A 70 13.08 24.33 -6.89
CA LYS A 70 12.20 23.81 -7.92
C LYS A 70 11.45 24.99 -8.55
N ASN A 71 11.56 25.12 -9.86
CA ASN A 71 10.94 26.22 -10.61
C ASN A 71 11.34 27.62 -10.09
N ASN A 72 12.60 27.78 -9.69
CA ASN A 72 13.13 29.02 -9.11
C ASN A 72 12.59 29.38 -7.71
N ASP A 73 11.77 28.50 -7.12
CA ASP A 73 11.29 28.62 -5.75
C ASP A 73 12.01 27.63 -4.83
N ARG A 74 12.36 28.07 -3.62
CA ARG A 74 12.88 27.20 -2.56
C ARG A 74 11.73 26.44 -1.91
N ILE A 75 11.74 25.12 -2.03
CA ILE A 75 10.73 24.25 -1.45
C ILE A 75 11.38 23.12 -0.64
N ARG A 76 10.67 22.60 0.35
CA ARG A 76 11.06 21.39 1.08
C ARG A 76 10.32 20.19 0.51
N GLY A 77 11.05 19.18 0.05
CA GLY A 77 10.41 18.04 -0.58
C GLY A 77 11.37 16.93 -0.99
N TRP A 78 10.82 15.91 -1.65
CA TRP A 78 11.60 14.82 -2.21
C TRP A 78 12.22 15.24 -3.54
N ILE A 79 13.53 15.06 -3.64
CA ILE A 79 14.29 15.31 -4.86
C ILE A 79 15.19 14.11 -5.17
N LYS A 80 15.38 13.83 -6.46
CA LYS A 80 16.27 12.77 -6.92
C LYS A 80 17.73 13.22 -6.85
N GLY A 81 18.56 12.35 -6.31
CA GLY A 81 20.01 12.49 -6.29
C GLY A 81 20.69 11.18 -6.66
N ILE A 82 22.00 11.26 -6.83
CA ILE A 82 22.86 10.11 -7.14
C ILE A 82 23.82 9.92 -5.97
N VAL A 83 23.96 8.68 -5.50
CA VAL A 83 24.95 8.35 -4.48
C VAL A 83 26.34 8.48 -5.09
N VAL A 84 27.17 9.39 -4.57
CA VAL A 84 28.53 9.61 -5.06
C VAL A 84 29.59 8.99 -4.16
N GLN A 85 29.31 8.92 -2.86
CA GLN A 85 30.19 8.31 -1.88
C GLN A 85 29.34 7.58 -0.84
N MET A 86 29.83 6.42 -0.42
CA MET A 86 29.23 5.63 0.64
C MET A 86 30.30 5.24 1.65
N ASP A 87 30.08 5.65 2.89
CA ASP A 87 30.89 5.25 4.03
C ASP A 87 30.07 4.29 4.92
N SER A 88 30.69 3.77 5.99
CA SER A 88 30.04 2.79 6.88
C SER A 88 28.85 3.34 7.68
N LYS A 89 28.72 4.67 7.79
CA LYS A 89 27.67 5.33 8.60
C LYS A 89 26.88 6.37 7.83
N MET A 90 27.47 6.93 6.78
CA MET A 90 26.91 8.08 6.05
C MET A 90 27.02 7.85 4.55
N ILE A 91 26.14 8.52 3.82
CA ILE A 91 26.04 8.48 2.36
C ILE A 91 26.06 9.91 1.86
N ALA A 92 26.92 10.19 0.89
CA ALA A 92 26.93 11.46 0.18
C ALA A 92 26.08 11.35 -1.08
N VAL A 93 25.07 12.20 -1.17
CA VAL A 93 24.17 12.28 -2.32
C VAL A 93 24.40 13.58 -3.06
N GLN A 94 24.71 13.48 -4.35
CA GLN A 94 24.85 14.61 -5.27
C GLN A 94 23.51 14.91 -5.93
N PHE A 95 23.15 16.20 -5.94
CA PHE A 95 21.96 16.72 -6.60
C PHE A 95 22.31 17.49 -7.87
N ARG A 96 21.36 17.51 -8.81
CA ARG A 96 21.44 18.34 -10.03
C ARG A 96 20.91 19.75 -9.82
N SER A 97 19.94 19.91 -8.91
CA SER A 97 19.39 21.22 -8.54
C SER A 97 20.13 21.81 -7.34
N ASN A 98 19.96 23.12 -7.13
CA ASN A 98 20.45 23.76 -5.92
C ASN A 98 19.73 23.19 -4.69
N VAL A 99 20.51 22.89 -3.66
CA VAL A 99 20.01 22.39 -2.37
C VAL A 99 20.48 23.30 -1.26
N PHE A 100 19.70 23.32 -0.19
CA PHE A 100 19.89 24.20 0.94
C PHE A 100 19.93 23.39 2.23
N LEU A 101 20.75 23.83 3.16
CA LEU A 101 20.74 23.37 4.54
C LEU A 101 19.53 23.95 5.29
N THR A 102 19.21 23.37 6.44
CA THR A 102 18.08 23.81 7.28
C THR A 102 18.23 25.22 7.84
N ASP A 103 19.46 25.71 7.93
CA ASP A 103 19.82 27.08 8.28
C ASP A 103 19.63 28.07 7.12
N GLY A 104 19.27 27.57 5.94
CA GLY A 104 19.02 28.36 4.73
C GLY A 104 20.24 28.60 3.84
N TRP A 105 21.39 28.03 4.18
CA TRP A 105 22.59 28.16 3.36
C TRP A 105 22.50 27.28 2.11
N MET A 106 22.81 27.85 0.96
CA MET A 106 22.93 27.10 -0.29
C MET A 106 24.22 26.31 -0.30
N VAL A 107 24.16 25.03 -0.68
CA VAL A 107 25.34 24.17 -0.77
C VAL A 107 25.96 24.31 -2.17
N PRO A 108 27.18 24.85 -2.31
CA PRO A 108 27.79 25.12 -3.63
C PRO A 108 28.07 23.83 -4.41
N ASP A 109 28.47 22.78 -3.70
CA ASP A 109 28.78 21.48 -4.30
C ASP A 109 27.53 20.67 -4.62
N ARG A 110 26.37 21.09 -4.08
CA ARG A 110 25.09 20.37 -4.20
C ARG A 110 25.18 18.91 -3.71
N ILE A 111 26.01 18.67 -2.69
CA ILE A 111 26.17 17.37 -2.03
C ILE A 111 25.68 17.49 -0.60
N LEU A 112 24.83 16.56 -0.18
CA LEU A 112 24.44 16.43 1.23
C LEU A 112 24.74 15.04 1.74
N TRP A 113 25.14 15.00 3.01
CA TRP A 113 25.48 13.79 3.73
C TRP A 113 24.31 13.36 4.61
N TYR A 114 23.90 12.10 4.46
CA TYR A 114 22.81 11.51 5.24
C TYR A 114 23.27 10.22 5.93
N PRO A 115 22.79 9.94 7.14
CA PRO A 115 22.94 8.62 7.73
C PRO A 115 22.33 7.54 6.83
N VAL A 116 22.99 6.37 6.72
CA VAL A 116 22.53 5.24 5.90
C VAL A 116 21.09 4.82 6.25
N HIS A 117 20.71 4.95 7.52
CA HIS A 117 19.40 4.57 8.05
C HIS A 117 18.43 5.76 8.23
N SER A 118 18.69 6.89 7.58
CA SER A 118 17.82 8.06 7.70
C SER A 118 16.47 7.85 7.01
N GLU A 119 15.38 8.25 7.66
CA GLU A 119 14.03 8.25 7.06
C GLU A 119 13.89 9.24 5.89
N HIS A 120 14.83 10.18 5.78
CA HIS A 120 14.91 11.16 4.70
C HIS A 120 15.52 10.60 3.42
N LEU A 121 15.98 9.34 3.43
CA LEU A 121 16.54 8.67 2.27
C LEU A 121 15.63 7.52 1.84
N ARG A 122 15.25 7.49 0.57
CA ARG A 122 14.46 6.41 -0.02
C ARG A 122 15.12 5.93 -1.30
N GLN A 123 15.19 4.62 -1.48
CA GLN A 123 15.55 4.09 -2.78
C GLN A 123 14.44 4.43 -3.76
N THR A 124 14.79 5.07 -4.88
CA THR A 124 13.85 5.13 -5.99
C THR A 124 13.55 3.69 -6.38
N ALA A 125 12.29 3.33 -6.56
CA ALA A 125 11.91 2.05 -7.17
C ALA A 125 12.34 2.07 -8.64
N SER A 126 13.65 2.08 -8.88
CA SER A 126 14.24 1.85 -10.18
C SER A 126 13.85 0.42 -10.47
N LYS A 127 12.89 0.23 -11.38
CA LYS A 127 12.52 -1.08 -11.91
C LYS A 127 13.85 -1.75 -12.22
N LYS A 128 14.21 -2.79 -11.45
CA LYS A 128 15.43 -3.56 -11.71
C LYS A 128 15.35 -3.95 -13.18
N VAL A 129 16.10 -3.26 -14.04
CA VAL A 129 16.24 -3.65 -15.42
C VAL A 129 17.01 -4.94 -15.30
N LEU A 130 16.28 -6.06 -15.36
CA LEU A 130 16.83 -7.40 -15.39
C LEU A 130 17.76 -7.43 -16.61
N ARG A 131 19.04 -7.12 -16.39
CA ARG A 131 20.07 -7.25 -17.42
C ARG A 131 20.11 -8.74 -17.75
N LYS A 132 19.45 -9.12 -18.85
CA LYS A 132 19.60 -10.44 -19.46
C LYS A 132 21.09 -10.61 -19.76
N THR A 133 21.78 -11.39 -18.96
CA THR A 133 23.09 -11.94 -19.31
C THR A 133 22.89 -12.78 -20.56
N ILE A 134 23.48 -12.33 -21.67
CA ILE A 134 23.54 -13.10 -22.91
C ILE A 134 24.55 -14.23 -22.65
N PRO A 135 24.20 -15.50 -22.83
CA PRO A 135 25.19 -16.58 -22.76
C PRO A 135 26.16 -16.42 -23.92
N GLU A 136 27.46 -16.32 -23.62
CA GLU A 136 28.50 -16.58 -24.62
C GLU A 136 28.31 -18.01 -25.14
N TYR A 137 28.37 -18.15 -26.46
CA TYR A 137 28.33 -19.42 -27.19
C TYR A 137 29.75 -19.93 -27.36
#